data_AF-Q0W0R4-F1
#
_entry.id   AF-Q0W0R4-F1
#
_cell.length_a   1.000
_cell.length_b   1.000
_cell.length_c   1.000
_cell.angle_alpha   90.00
_cell.angle_beta   90.00
_cell.angle_gamma   90.00
#
_symmetry.space_group_name_H-M   'P 1'
#
loop_
_entity.id
_entity.type
_entity.pdbx_description
1 polymer ?
#
loop_
_entity_poly.entity_id
_entity_poly.type
_entity_poly.pdbx_seq_one_letter_code
_entity_poly.pdbx_strand_id
1 'polypeptide(L)'
;MPMEILKTISYAGTMEVLASVVKGPKRFSDIMFETKLNPGILNRVLKTLITNGILEKCPNDEGYKLTEKGVKVSVYILKILEVSNANETPENLKLIKAMTLNLEQARNSISA
;
A
#
# COMPACT_ATOMS: atom_id res chain seq x y z
N MET A 1 16.37 -11.90 -2.55
CA MET A 1 15.85 -13.25 -2.18
C MET A 1 14.33 -13.20 -2.08
N PRO A 2 13.60 -14.27 -2.44
CA PRO A 2 12.13 -14.31 -2.48
C PRO A 2 11.45 -13.84 -1.19
N MET A 3 12.08 -14.07 -0.04
CA MET A 3 11.54 -13.72 1.28
C MET A 3 11.57 -12.23 1.63
N GLU A 4 12.37 -11.41 0.93
CA GLU A 4 12.52 -9.99 1.27
C GLU A 4 11.22 -9.19 1.05
N ILE A 5 10.40 -9.61 0.08
CA ILE A 5 9.10 -8.97 -0.14
C ILE A 5 8.10 -9.32 0.96
N LEU A 6 8.11 -10.57 1.44
CA LEU A 6 7.26 -11.01 2.55
C LEU A 6 7.62 -10.29 3.85
N LYS A 7 8.93 -10.14 4.14
CA LYS A 7 9.40 -9.32 5.27
C LYS A 7 8.99 -7.85 5.15
N THR A 8 9.05 -7.31 3.93
CA THR A 8 8.67 -5.92 3.65
C THR A 8 7.19 -5.70 3.95
N ILE A 9 6.31 -6.56 3.44
CA ILE A 9 4.85 -6.41 3.61
C ILE A 9 4.39 -6.74 5.04
N SER A 10 5.12 -7.59 5.77
CA SER A 10 4.80 -7.91 7.17
C SER A 10 5.25 -6.83 8.16
N TYR A 11 6.00 -5.82 7.71
CA TYR A 11 6.46 -4.74 8.60
C TYR A 11 5.30 -3.85 9.03
N ALA A 12 5.23 -3.53 10.33
CA ALA A 12 4.16 -2.71 10.90
C ALA A 12 4.01 -1.35 10.19
N GLY A 13 2.78 -0.96 9.87
CA GLY A 13 2.48 0.27 9.13
C GLY A 13 2.50 0.11 7.61
N THR A 14 3.01 -1.00 7.08
CA THR A 14 3.11 -1.19 5.61
C THR A 14 1.75 -1.32 4.96
N MET A 15 0.83 -2.04 5.60
CA MET A 15 -0.53 -2.26 5.10
C MET A 15 -1.33 -0.96 5.06
N GLU A 16 -1.21 -0.15 6.10
CA GLU A 16 -1.85 1.15 6.23
C GLU A 16 -1.34 2.11 5.15
N VAL A 17 -0.02 2.13 4.91
CA VAL A 17 0.58 2.94 3.84
C VAL A 17 0.11 2.47 2.47
N LEU A 18 0.12 1.17 2.18
CA LEU A 18 -0.36 0.62 0.91
C LEU A 18 -1.84 0.96 0.67
N ALA A 19 -2.69 0.83 1.70
CA ALA A 19 -4.11 1.18 1.62
C ALA A 19 -4.38 2.69 1.53
N SER A 20 -3.45 3.54 1.98
CA SER A 20 -3.52 4.99 1.78
C SER A 20 -3.20 5.32 0.30
N VAL A 21 -2.06 4.86 -0.22
CA VAL A 21 -1.57 5.23 -1.55
C VAL A 21 -2.23 4.48 -2.72
N VAL A 22 -2.95 3.38 -2.46
CA VAL A 22 -3.75 2.72 -3.51
C VAL A 22 -4.87 3.61 -4.06
N LYS A 23 -5.29 4.63 -3.29
CA LYS A 23 -6.29 5.63 -3.69
C LYS A 23 -5.75 6.65 -4.72
N GLY A 24 -4.44 6.62 -5.00
CA GLY A 24 -3.76 7.58 -5.87
C GLY A 24 -2.55 8.23 -5.19
N PRO A 25 -1.82 9.09 -5.92
CA PRO A 25 -0.68 9.82 -5.39
C PRO A 25 -1.02 10.58 -4.10
N LYS A 26 -0.19 10.41 -3.06
CA LYS A 26 -0.36 11.12 -1.78
C LYS A 26 0.92 11.68 -1.23
N ARG A 27 0.87 12.88 -0.67
CA ARG A 27 2.02 13.51 -0.02
C ARG A 27 2.30 12.83 1.32
N PHE A 28 3.53 13.03 1.81
CA PHE A 28 3.96 12.47 3.10
C PHE A 28 3.02 12.84 4.25
N SER A 29 2.61 14.11 4.33
CA SER A 29 1.69 14.63 5.35
C SER A 29 0.34 13.93 5.33
N ASP A 30 -0.18 13.65 4.14
CA ASP A 30 -1.51 13.07 3.96
C ASP A 30 -1.49 11.60 4.38
N ILE A 31 -0.44 10.86 3.98
CA ILE A 31 -0.24 9.48 4.40
C ILE A 31 -0.08 9.42 5.92
N MET A 32 0.71 10.33 6.51
CA MET A 32 0.88 10.42 7.97
C MET A 32 -0.46 10.65 8.68
N PHE A 33 -1.28 11.57 8.16
CA PHE A 33 -2.59 11.88 8.75
C PHE A 33 -3.57 10.72 8.67
N GLU A 34 -3.63 10.02 7.53
CA GLU A 34 -4.53 8.88 7.32
C GLU A 34 -4.11 7.64 8.12
N THR A 35 -2.82 7.34 8.14
CA THR A 35 -2.29 6.12 8.76
C THR A 35 -2.03 6.27 10.26
N LYS A 36 -2.01 7.51 10.78
CA LYS A 36 -1.61 7.85 12.15
C LYS A 36 -0.21 7.37 12.54
N LEU A 37 0.61 7.00 11.56
CA LEU A 37 2.01 6.63 11.78
C LEU A 37 2.82 7.88 12.15
N ASN A 38 3.78 7.73 13.06
CA ASN A 38 4.73 8.80 13.31
C ASN A 38 5.71 8.96 12.12
N PRO A 39 6.34 10.15 11.95
CA PRO A 39 7.20 10.43 10.80
C PRO A 39 8.35 9.43 10.62
N GLY A 40 8.92 8.92 11.72
CA GLY A 40 10.05 7.99 11.68
C GLY A 40 9.67 6.63 11.10
N ILE A 41 8.53 6.08 11.53
CA ILE A 41 8.00 4.82 11.00
C ILE A 41 7.59 5.01 9.54
N LEU A 42 6.85 6.07 9.22
CA LEU A 42 6.40 6.33 7.85
C LEU A 42 7.58 6.46 6.89
N ASN A 43 8.62 7.22 7.25
CA ASN A 43 9.81 7.37 6.43
C ASN A 43 10.52 6.03 6.19
N ARG A 44 10.61 5.16 7.20
CA ARG A 44 11.19 3.81 7.05
C ARG A 44 10.36 2.94 6.11
N VAL A 45 9.04 2.94 6.27
CA VAL A 45 8.12 2.19 5.40
C VAL A 45 8.24 2.67 3.95
N LEU A 46 8.13 3.97 3.71
CA LEU A 46 8.24 4.55 2.37
C LEU A 46 9.58 4.23 1.72
N LYS A 47 10.70 4.40 2.44
CA LYS A 47 12.03 4.02 1.93
C LYS A 47 12.09 2.54 1.55
N THR A 48 11.56 1.66 2.40
CA THR A 48 11.57 0.21 2.14
C THR A 48 10.74 -0.14 0.91
N LEU A 49 9.55 0.43 0.77
CA LEU A 49 8.67 0.19 -0.37
C LEU A 49 9.25 0.74 -1.68
N ILE A 50 9.91 1.91 -1.64
CA ILE A 50 10.60 2.50 -2.79
C ILE A 50 11.80 1.65 -3.21
N THR A 51 12.65 1.25 -2.26
CA THR A 51 13.82 0.39 -2.54
C THR A 51 13.40 -0.95 -3.15
N ASN A 52 12.24 -1.48 -2.77
CA ASN A 52 11.69 -2.70 -3.33
C ASN A 52 10.91 -2.48 -4.64
N GLY A 53 10.82 -1.24 -5.15
CA GLY A 53 10.10 -0.89 -6.37
C GLY A 53 8.59 -1.07 -6.29
N ILE A 54 8.02 -1.04 -5.09
CA ILE A 54 6.56 -1.13 -4.84
C ILE A 54 5.92 0.25 -4.97
N LEU A 55 6.61 1.28 -4.47
CA LEU A 55 6.22 2.67 -4.61
C LEU A 55 7.26 3.44 -5.41
N GLU A 56 6.83 4.54 -6.01
CA GLU A 56 7.70 5.55 -6.57
C GLU A 56 7.30 6.94 -6.09
N LYS A 57 8.27 7.86 -6.07
CA LYS A 57 8.01 9.28 -5.86
C LYS A 57 7.48 9.89 -7.15
N CYS A 58 6.42 10.68 -7.04
CA CYS A 58 5.90 11.45 -8.14
C CYS A 58 6.84 12.64 -8.44
N PRO A 59 6.85 13.16 -9.69
CA PRO A 59 7.52 14.40 -10.03
C PRO A 59 7.01 15.58 -9.18
N ASN A 60 7.79 16.66 -9.10
CA ASN A 60 7.39 17.92 -8.45
C ASN A 60 6.89 17.79 -7.00
N ASP A 61 7.35 16.76 -6.27
CA ASP A 61 6.97 16.48 -4.89
C ASP A 61 5.44 16.28 -4.69
N GLU A 62 4.75 15.79 -5.73
CA GLU A 62 3.31 15.48 -5.68
C GLU A 62 3.00 14.25 -4.80
N GLY A 63 4.02 13.58 -4.28
CA GLY A 63 3.90 12.53 -3.27
C GLY A 63 4.36 11.17 -3.76
N TYR A 64 3.67 10.12 -3.32
CA TYR A 64 4.04 8.72 -3.55
C TYR A 64 2.89 7.99 -4.20
N LYS A 65 3.18 7.11 -5.16
CA LYS A 65 2.19 6.27 -5.85
C LYS A 65 2.69 4.84 -6.03
N LEU A 66 1.75 3.93 -6.28
CA LEU A 66 2.07 2.54 -6.63
C LEU A 66 2.73 2.48 -8.01
N THR A 67 3.74 1.62 -8.13
CA THR A 67 4.24 1.15 -9.43
C THR A 67 3.37 0.01 -9.95
N GLU A 68 3.57 -0.43 -11.19
CA GLU A 68 2.91 -1.65 -11.71
C GLU A 68 3.21 -2.88 -10.83
N LYS A 69 4.47 -3.00 -10.36
CA LYS A 69 4.86 -4.04 -9.40
C LYS A 69 4.09 -3.90 -8.09
N GLY A 70 3.93 -2.68 -7.59
CA GLY A 70 3.16 -2.42 -6.37
C GLY A 70 1.70 -2.81 -6.48
N VAL A 71 1.06 -2.54 -7.63
CA VAL A 71 -0.32 -2.99 -7.92
C VAL A 71 -0.42 -4.52 -7.82
N LYS A 72 0.49 -5.26 -8.48
CA LYS A 72 0.51 -6.74 -8.43
C LYS A 72 0.70 -7.25 -7.01
N VAL A 73 1.62 -6.66 -6.24
CA VAL A 73 1.87 -7.01 -4.84
C VAL A 73 0.62 -6.79 -3.98
N SER A 74 -0.05 -5.64 -4.13
CA SER A 74 -1.29 -5.34 -3.41
C SER A 74 -2.40 -6.36 -3.71
N VAL A 75 -2.51 -6.83 -4.95
CA VAL A 75 -3.45 -7.91 -5.32
C VAL A 75 -3.11 -9.22 -4.59
N TYR A 76 -1.84 -9.61 -4.54
CA TYR A 76 -1.44 -10.83 -3.81
C TYR A 76 -1.68 -10.71 -2.31
N ILE A 77 -1.46 -9.54 -1.73
CA ILE A 77 -1.79 -9.27 -0.32
C ILE A 77 -3.28 -9.46 -0.07
N LEU A 78 -4.15 -8.94 -0.93
CA LEU A 78 -5.60 -9.14 -0.78
C LEU A 78 -5.99 -10.62 -0.81
N LYS A 79 -5.41 -11.40 -1.72
CA LYS A 79 -5.62 -12.85 -1.76
C LYS A 79 -5.17 -13.55 -0.48
N ILE A 80 -4.06 -13.10 0.13
CA ILE A 80 -3.60 -13.62 1.43
C ILE A 80 -4.61 -13.28 2.53
N LEU A 81 -5.13 -12.05 2.54
CA LEU A 81 -6.12 -11.60 3.52
C LEU A 81 -7.43 -12.41 3.40
N GLU A 82 -7.92 -12.63 2.18
CA GLU A 82 -9.11 -13.45 1.90
C GLU A 82 -8.97 -14.91 2.37
N VAL A 83 -7.75 -15.46 2.31
CA VAL A 83 -7.47 -16.84 2.75
C VAL A 83 -7.28 -16.93 4.28
N SER A 84 -6.96 -15.83 4.96
CA SER A 84 -6.66 -15.80 6.40
C SER A 84 -7.88 -15.91 7.32
N ASN A 85 -8.94 -16.57 6.83
CA ASN A 85 -10.28 -16.78 7.41
C ASN A 85 -10.30 -17.41 8.82
N ALA A 86 -9.80 -16.69 9.83
CA ALA A 86 -9.87 -17.14 11.22
C ALA A 86 -10.23 -16.06 12.25
N ASN A 87 -10.18 -14.76 11.94
CA ASN A 87 -10.64 -13.67 12.81
C ASN A 87 -10.73 -12.34 12.01
N GLU A 88 -11.62 -12.28 11.02
CA GLU A 88 -11.84 -11.04 10.27
C GLU A 88 -12.47 -9.97 11.16
N THR A 89 -11.66 -9.05 11.66
CA THR A 89 -12.17 -7.86 12.33
C THR A 89 -12.88 -6.96 11.31
N PRO A 90 -13.90 -6.18 11.72
CA PRO A 90 -14.56 -5.21 10.85
C PRO A 90 -13.58 -4.24 10.17
N GLU A 91 -12.45 -3.93 10.82
CA GLU A 91 -11.37 -3.10 10.30
C GLU A 91 -10.67 -3.76 9.10
N ASN A 92 -10.35 -5.05 9.18
CA ASN A 92 -9.71 -5.79 8.10
C ASN A 92 -10.63 -5.90 6.87
N LEU A 93 -11.93 -6.14 7.09
CA LEU A 93 -12.92 -6.18 6.02
C LEU A 93 -13.08 -4.83 5.32
N LYS A 94 -13.07 -3.73 6.08
CA LYS A 94 -13.08 -2.37 5.51
C LYS A 94 -11.81 -2.11 4.70
N LEU A 95 -10.66 -2.58 5.17
CA LEU A 95 -9.38 -2.45 4.48
C LEU A 95 -9.38 -3.21 3.15
N ILE A 96 -9.81 -4.48 3.15
CA ILE A 96 -9.93 -5.32 1.94
C ILE A 96 -10.85 -4.63 0.93
N LYS A 97 -12.07 -4.22 1.35
CA LYS A 97 -13.02 -3.54 0.46
C LYS A 97 -12.46 -2.25 -0.13
N ALA A 98 -11.80 -1.42 0.69
CA ALA A 98 -11.18 -0.18 0.22
C ALA A 98 -10.06 -0.47 -0.79
N MET A 99 -9.18 -1.42 -0.50
CA MET A 99 -8.07 -1.77 -1.41
C MET A 99 -8.58 -2.36 -2.74
N THR A 100 -9.58 -3.25 -2.70
CA THR A 100 -10.17 -3.85 -3.91
C THR A 100 -10.79 -2.80 -4.83
N LEU A 101 -11.65 -1.91 -4.30
CA LEU A 101 -12.30 -0.86 -5.08
C LEU A 101 -11.28 0.06 -5.76
N ASN A 102 -10.22 0.43 -5.05
CA ASN A 102 -9.21 1.36 -5.57
C ASN A 102 -8.30 0.71 -6.61
N LEU A 103 -8.01 -0.60 -6.49
CA LEU A 103 -7.28 -1.32 -7.53
C LEU A 103 -8.07 -1.42 -8.84
N GLU A 104 -9.38 -1.60 -8.75
CA GLU A 104 -10.27 -1.56 -9.93
C GLU A 104 -10.22 -0.19 -10.62
N GLN A 105 -10.26 0.89 -9.82
CA GLN A 105 -10.15 2.26 -10.34
C GLN A 105 -8.77 2.53 -10.96
N ALA A 106 -7.68 2.16 -10.29
CA ALA A 106 -6.32 2.36 -10.78
C ALA A 106 -6.04 1.59 -12.08
N ARG A 107 -6.61 0.37 -12.24
CA ARG A 107 -6.50 -0.41 -13.47
C ARG A 107 -7.19 0.28 -14.66
N ASN A 108 -8.30 0.96 -14.40
CA ASN A 108 -9.05 1.69 -15.44
C ASN A 108 -8.35 2.99 -15.85
N SER A 109 -7.59 3.62 -14.96
CA SER A 109 -6.80 4.84 -15.27
C SER A 109 -5.50 4.58 -16.06
N ILE A 110 -4.99 3.35 -16.06
CA ILE A 110 -3.79 2.95 -16.82
C ILE A 110 -4.16 2.46 -18.23
N SER A 111 -5.43 2.12 -18.45
CA SER A 111 -5.94 1.58 -19.73
C SER A 111 -6.66 2.64 -20.58
N ALA A 112 -6.66 3.90 -20.15
CA ALA A 112 -7.26 5.06 -20.81
C ALA A 112 -6.17 6.07 -21.19
#